data_AF-M4NAA6-F1
#
_entry.id   AF-M4NAA6-F1
#
_cell.length_a   1.000
_cell.length_b   1.000
_cell.length_c   1.000
_cell.angle_alpha   90.00
_cell.angle_beta   90.00
_cell.angle_gamma   90.00
#
_symmetry.space_group_name_H-M   'P 1'
#
loop_
_entity.id
_entity.type
_entity.pdbx_description
1 polymer ?
#
loop_
_entity_poly.entity_id
_entity_poly.type
_entity_poly.pdbx_seq_one_letter_code
_entity_poly.pdbx_strand_id
1 'polypeptide(L)'
;MATVIAMVAVFASFSALAADSKAVHVADGLDYAIPHGSPVRFVSLGEYGVGLFQGRFVVSGTYHYGYLSNNPEADTEYGLLELYFIPDEETANHLPYWKQRGHVHEIRFRNDTDFVKALISPKTLRGLKKRTILSISGKAVVIAANYRISVECDYPTYSASFVAAERPEALLVSHALIEPGGC
;
A
#
# COMPACT_ATOMS: atom_id res chain seq x y z
N MET A 1 -61.82 12.93 24.14
CA MET A 1 -60.52 12.71 24.82
C MET A 1 -59.61 12.02 23.83
N ALA A 2 -58.62 12.73 23.27
CA ALA A 2 -57.70 12.20 22.27
C ALA A 2 -56.34 11.98 22.93
N THR A 3 -55.88 10.72 22.93
CA THR A 3 -54.62 10.30 23.55
C THR A 3 -53.50 10.45 22.52
N VAL A 4 -52.55 11.35 22.78
CA VAL A 4 -51.35 11.51 21.95
C VAL A 4 -50.28 10.53 22.46
N ILE A 5 -49.92 9.55 21.64
CA ILE A 5 -48.82 8.63 21.91
C ILE A 5 -47.53 9.31 21.44
N ALA A 6 -46.70 9.75 22.39
CA ALA A 6 -45.37 10.26 22.10
C ALA A 6 -44.40 9.08 21.84
N MET A 7 -43.93 8.94 20.60
CA MET A 7 -42.82 8.03 20.28
C MET A 7 -41.51 8.64 20.80
N VAL A 8 -40.92 7.99 21.80
CA VAL A 8 -39.55 8.26 22.24
C VAL A 8 -38.61 7.54 21.27
N ALA A 9 -37.98 8.29 20.37
CA ALA A 9 -36.91 7.78 19.53
C ALA A 9 -35.64 7.63 20.37
N VAL A 10 -35.23 6.40 20.64
CA VAL A 10 -33.94 6.09 21.29
C VAL A 10 -32.86 6.21 20.23
N PHE A 11 -32.09 7.30 20.28
CA PHE A 11 -30.85 7.43 19.51
C PHE A 11 -29.78 6.56 20.18
N ALA A 12 -29.49 5.39 19.60
CA ALA A 12 -28.31 4.62 19.96
C ALA A 12 -27.08 5.37 19.42
N SER A 13 -26.39 6.11 20.29
CA SER A 13 -25.09 6.68 20.00
C SER A 13 -24.06 5.55 19.89
N PHE A 14 -23.77 5.11 18.66
CA PHE A 14 -22.59 4.28 18.41
C PHE A 14 -21.36 5.15 18.63
N SER A 15 -20.81 5.09 19.84
CA SER A 15 -19.45 5.58 20.08
C SER A 15 -18.53 4.66 19.30
N ALA A 16 -18.03 5.12 18.15
CA ALA A 16 -16.91 4.49 17.48
C ALA A 16 -15.75 4.50 18.48
N LEU A 17 -15.50 3.36 19.11
CA LEU A 17 -14.26 3.11 19.84
C LEU A 17 -13.13 3.36 18.85
N ALA A 18 -12.39 4.45 19.06
CA ALA A 18 -11.12 4.65 18.40
C ALA A 18 -10.31 3.36 18.63
N ALA A 19 -10.05 2.62 17.56
CA ALA A 19 -9.31 1.37 17.64
C ALA A 19 -7.94 1.67 18.26
N ASP A 20 -7.66 1.11 19.44
CA ASP A 20 -6.43 1.34 20.17
C ASP A 20 -5.24 0.92 19.29
N SER A 21 -4.45 1.91 18.85
CA SER A 21 -3.17 1.67 18.19
C SER A 21 -2.06 1.64 19.24
N LYS A 22 -1.12 0.69 19.10
CA LYS A 22 0.08 0.68 19.95
C LYS A 22 1.06 1.72 19.42
N ALA A 23 1.52 2.62 20.28
CA ALA A 23 2.58 3.57 19.95
C ALA A 23 3.97 2.97 20.23
N VAL A 24 4.93 3.25 19.36
CA VAL A 24 6.36 3.03 19.59
C VAL A 24 7.07 4.37 19.49
N HIS A 25 7.75 4.77 20.55
CA HIS A 25 8.47 6.05 20.64
C HIS A 25 9.87 5.93 20.04
N VAL A 26 10.22 6.83 19.12
CA VAL A 26 11.59 7.02 18.61
C VAL A 26 12.19 8.26 19.30
N ALA A 27 13.50 8.24 19.55
CA ALA A 27 14.21 9.20 20.42
C ALA A 27 14.08 10.69 20.05
N ASP A 28 13.52 11.02 18.88
CA ASP A 28 13.36 12.39 18.38
C ASP A 28 11.89 12.85 18.28
N GLY A 29 10.98 12.21 19.02
CA GLY A 29 9.55 12.59 19.08
C GLY A 29 8.73 12.15 17.87
N LEU A 30 9.31 11.33 17.00
CA LEU A 30 8.58 10.63 15.95
C LEU A 30 8.08 9.29 16.51
N ASP A 31 6.79 9.00 16.34
CA ASP A 31 6.16 7.81 16.88
C ASP A 31 5.62 6.95 15.74
N TYR A 32 5.77 5.63 15.88
CA TYR A 32 5.04 4.70 15.04
C TYR A 32 3.71 4.35 15.70
N ALA A 33 2.63 4.43 14.93
CA ALA A 33 1.34 3.87 15.29
C ALA A 33 1.21 2.49 14.65
N ILE A 34 0.87 1.49 15.46
CA ILE A 34 0.60 0.12 15.02
C ILE A 34 -0.90 -0.13 15.22
N PRO A 35 -1.71 -0.14 14.15
CA PRO A 35 -3.13 -0.40 14.25
C PRO A 35 -3.45 -1.73 14.93
N HIS A 36 -4.59 -1.79 15.62
CA HIS A 36 -5.11 -3.07 16.10
C HIS A 36 -5.34 -4.02 14.91
N GLY A 37 -4.94 -5.29 15.05
CA GLY A 37 -5.02 -6.26 13.97
C GLY A 37 -3.96 -6.11 12.87
N SER A 38 -2.94 -5.27 13.07
CA SER A 38 -1.84 -5.13 12.11
C SER A 38 -1.21 -6.50 11.79
N PRO A 39 -0.97 -6.83 10.51
CA PRO A 39 -0.46 -8.13 10.11
C PRO A 39 1.05 -8.28 10.35
N VAL A 40 1.69 -7.23 10.87
CA VAL A 40 3.10 -7.19 11.22
C VAL A 40 3.27 -6.68 12.65
N ARG A 41 4.33 -7.13 13.31
CA ARG A 41 4.66 -6.77 14.69
C ARG A 41 5.96 -5.98 14.71
N PHE A 42 6.02 -4.96 15.55
CA PHE A 42 7.26 -4.23 15.78
C PHE A 42 8.31 -5.14 16.42
N VAL A 43 9.53 -5.07 15.90
CA VAL A 43 10.68 -5.85 16.39
C VAL A 43 11.66 -4.92 17.10
N SER A 44 12.17 -3.92 16.39
CA SER A 44 13.19 -3.02 16.90
C SER A 44 13.29 -1.75 16.06
N LEU A 45 14.03 -0.78 16.59
CA LEU A 45 14.55 0.34 15.80
C LEU A 45 15.89 -0.08 15.19
N GLY A 46 16.05 0.17 13.90
CA GLY A 46 17.33 0.09 13.20
C GLY A 46 18.11 1.39 13.33
N GLU A 47 19.19 1.48 12.55
CA GLU A 47 19.97 2.71 12.39
C GLU A 47 19.06 3.86 11.93
N TYR A 48 19.35 5.09 12.36
CA TYR A 48 18.55 6.29 12.04
C TYR A 48 17.06 6.19 12.38
N GLY A 49 16.71 5.36 13.37
CA GLY A 49 15.34 5.25 13.86
C GLY A 49 14.41 4.45 12.96
N VAL A 50 14.92 3.73 11.95
CA VAL A 50 14.11 2.91 11.03
C VAL A 50 13.29 1.88 11.82
N GLY A 51 11.96 1.94 11.74
CA GLY A 51 11.07 0.98 12.37
C GLY A 51 11.12 -0.36 11.64
N LEU A 52 11.56 -1.42 12.32
CA LEU A 52 11.62 -2.77 11.77
C LEU A 52 10.44 -3.60 12.27
N PHE A 53 9.70 -4.19 11.32
CA PHE A 53 8.51 -4.97 11.60
C PHE A 53 8.62 -6.37 10.96
N GLN A 54 8.15 -7.38 11.69
CA GLN A 54 8.15 -8.76 11.25
C GLN A 54 6.73 -9.28 11.08
N GLY A 55 6.51 -10.01 9.99
CA GLY A 55 5.25 -10.61 9.62
C GLY A 55 5.25 -10.90 8.13
N ARG A 56 4.27 -11.70 7.70
CA ARG A 56 3.94 -11.89 6.29
C ARG A 56 2.50 -11.46 6.12
N PHE A 57 2.23 -10.67 5.09
CA PHE A 57 0.93 -10.06 4.92
C PHE A 57 0.57 -10.00 3.44
N VAL A 58 -0.72 -10.07 3.16
CA VAL A 58 -1.27 -9.84 1.84
C VAL A 58 -1.49 -8.35 1.67
N VAL A 59 -1.11 -7.82 0.52
CA VAL A 59 -1.35 -6.43 0.14
C VAL A 59 -1.92 -6.37 -1.26
N SER A 60 -3.14 -5.84 -1.35
CA SER A 60 -3.78 -5.49 -2.62
C SER A 60 -3.51 -4.03 -2.95
N GLY A 61 -3.45 -3.71 -4.24
CA GLY A 61 -3.23 -2.34 -4.68
C GLY A 61 -2.91 -2.21 -6.15
N THR A 62 -2.39 -1.05 -6.52
CA THR A 62 -1.95 -0.72 -7.88
C THR A 62 -0.45 -0.56 -7.91
N TYR A 63 0.25 -1.30 -8.78
CA TYR A 63 1.67 -1.06 -9.04
C TYR A 63 1.85 -0.11 -10.22
N HIS A 64 2.97 0.62 -10.19
CA HIS A 64 3.43 1.47 -11.27
C HIS A 64 4.91 1.18 -11.51
N TYR A 65 5.27 0.87 -12.75
CA TYR A 65 6.63 0.57 -13.15
C TYR A 65 6.99 1.29 -14.45
N GLY A 66 8.02 2.12 -14.46
CA GLY A 66 8.35 2.90 -15.65
C GLY A 66 9.56 3.80 -15.46
N TYR A 67 9.91 4.53 -16.53
CA TYR A 67 11.02 5.47 -16.50
C TYR A 67 10.64 6.74 -15.74
N LEU A 68 11.51 7.19 -14.84
CA LEU A 68 11.35 8.46 -14.12
C LEU A 68 11.37 9.65 -15.09
N SER A 69 12.26 9.61 -16.07
CA SER A 69 12.32 10.57 -17.16
C SER A 69 12.63 9.92 -18.51
N ASN A 70 11.97 10.42 -19.55
CA ASN A 70 12.31 10.13 -20.95
C ASN A 70 13.01 11.32 -21.64
N ASN A 71 13.31 12.39 -20.90
CA ASN A 71 14.09 13.52 -21.42
C ASN A 71 15.60 13.18 -21.34
N PRO A 72 16.32 13.08 -22.47
CA PRO A 72 17.76 12.80 -22.46
C PRO A 72 18.60 13.91 -21.82
N GLU A 73 18.04 15.10 -21.61
CA GLU A 73 18.69 16.20 -20.89
C GLU A 73 18.49 16.12 -19.36
N ALA A 74 17.72 15.14 -18.86
CA ALA A 74 17.61 14.91 -17.42
C ALA A 74 18.86 14.16 -16.93
N ASP A 75 19.71 14.83 -16.15
CA ASP A 75 21.01 14.29 -15.73
C ASP A 75 20.91 12.97 -14.95
N THR A 76 20.11 12.92 -13.88
CA THR A 76 20.12 11.79 -12.93
C THR A 76 18.97 10.81 -13.14
N GLU A 77 17.85 11.25 -13.70
CA GLU A 77 16.62 10.45 -13.81
C GLU A 77 16.44 9.79 -15.18
N TYR A 78 17.22 10.21 -16.18
CA TYR A 78 17.08 9.67 -17.53
C TYR A 78 17.44 8.18 -17.56
N GLY A 79 16.48 7.38 -18.01
CA GLY A 79 16.68 5.93 -18.14
C GLY A 79 16.61 5.13 -16.84
N LEU A 80 16.38 5.78 -15.70
CA LEU A 80 16.09 5.10 -14.45
C LEU A 80 14.67 4.55 -14.46
N LEU A 81 14.52 3.25 -14.19
CA LEU A 81 13.24 2.59 -13.99
C LEU A 81 12.92 2.56 -12.50
N GLU A 82 11.69 2.88 -12.14
CA GLU A 82 11.24 2.90 -10.76
C GLU A 82 9.96 2.07 -10.60
N LEU A 83 9.86 1.34 -9.50
CA LEU A 83 8.67 0.62 -9.06
C LEU A 83 8.13 1.27 -7.79
N TYR A 84 6.85 1.60 -7.79
CA TYR A 84 6.08 1.85 -6.57
C TYR A 84 4.76 1.09 -6.56
N PHE A 85 4.25 0.84 -5.37
CA PHE A 85 3.00 0.14 -5.14
C PHE A 85 2.10 0.98 -4.23
N ILE A 86 0.93 1.37 -4.71
CA ILE A 86 -0.07 2.08 -3.92
C ILE A 86 -1.02 1.04 -3.34
N PRO A 87 -0.96 0.75 -2.02
CA PRO A 87 -1.89 -0.19 -1.40
C PRO A 87 -3.33 0.34 -1.45
N ASP A 88 -4.31 -0.56 -1.56
CA ASP A 88 -5.71 -0.18 -1.39
C ASP A 88 -5.94 0.27 0.08
N GLU A 89 -6.94 1.14 0.27
CA GLU A 89 -7.20 1.80 1.56
C GLU A 89 -7.37 0.83 2.73
N GLU A 90 -8.04 -0.30 2.51
CA GLU A 90 -8.19 -1.35 3.52
C GLU A 90 -6.83 -1.87 4.01
N THR A 91 -5.89 -2.15 3.09
CA THR A 91 -4.56 -2.61 3.51
C THR A 91 -3.78 -1.48 4.19
N ALA A 92 -3.81 -0.28 3.61
CA ALA A 92 -3.09 0.88 4.12
C ALA A 92 -3.45 1.21 5.59
N ASN A 93 -4.72 1.08 5.95
CA ASN A 93 -5.24 1.40 7.29
C ASN A 93 -4.82 0.40 8.37
N HIS A 94 -4.43 -0.82 7.99
CA HIS A 94 -3.98 -1.85 8.94
C HIS A 94 -2.45 -1.94 9.08
N LEU A 95 -1.70 -1.25 8.23
CA LEU A 95 -0.24 -1.26 8.29
C LEU A 95 0.27 -0.26 9.34
N PRO A 96 1.41 -0.55 10.00
CA PRO A 96 2.05 0.43 10.87
C PRO A 96 2.48 1.67 10.08
N TYR A 97 2.34 2.84 10.69
CA TYR A 97 2.57 4.13 10.03
C TYR A 97 3.20 5.15 10.98
N TRP A 98 3.69 6.25 10.43
CA TRP A 98 4.17 7.40 11.22
C TRP A 98 2.98 8.17 11.79
N LYS A 99 2.84 8.22 13.12
CA LYS A 99 1.71 8.88 13.78
C LYS A 99 1.57 10.35 13.38
N GLN A 100 2.69 11.04 13.17
CA GLN A 100 2.75 12.45 12.81
C GLN A 100 2.65 12.70 11.29
N ARG A 101 2.83 11.69 10.45
CA ARG A 101 2.95 11.87 8.97
C ARG A 101 1.86 11.14 8.17
N GLY A 102 0.97 10.44 8.86
CA GLY A 102 -0.20 9.79 8.25
C GLY A 102 0.05 8.37 7.77
N HIS A 103 -1.01 7.77 7.24
CA HIS A 103 -1.04 6.37 6.82
C HIS A 103 -0.13 6.09 5.60
N VAL A 104 0.05 4.79 5.33
CA VAL A 104 0.80 4.30 4.18
C VAL A 104 0.11 4.71 2.89
N HIS A 105 0.80 5.45 2.03
CA HIS A 105 0.29 5.85 0.71
C HIS A 105 1.02 5.13 -0.43
N GLU A 106 2.21 4.59 -0.15
CA GLU A 106 3.07 3.90 -1.10
C GLU A 106 3.94 2.88 -0.38
N ILE A 107 4.22 1.74 -1.01
CA ILE A 107 5.19 0.74 -0.56
C ILE A 107 6.25 0.53 -1.64
N ARG A 108 7.52 0.66 -1.26
CA ARG A 108 8.67 0.28 -2.08
C ARG A 108 9.08 -1.17 -1.80
N PHE A 109 9.16 -1.99 -2.83
CA PHE A 109 9.69 -3.36 -2.69
C PHE A 109 11.21 -3.35 -2.86
N ARG A 110 11.93 -3.75 -1.80
CA ARG A 110 13.41 -3.74 -1.82
C ARG A 110 14.03 -4.77 -2.76
N ASN A 111 13.24 -5.76 -3.18
CA ASN A 111 13.56 -6.73 -4.23
C ASN A 111 12.59 -6.58 -5.40
N ASP A 112 12.47 -5.35 -5.91
CA ASP A 112 11.62 -4.96 -7.04
C ASP A 112 11.79 -5.86 -8.27
N THR A 113 13.00 -6.34 -8.54
CA THR A 113 13.30 -7.22 -9.68
C THR A 113 12.50 -8.52 -9.62
N ASP A 114 12.26 -9.07 -8.42
CA ASP A 114 11.46 -10.28 -8.25
C ASP A 114 9.98 -10.00 -8.47
N PHE A 115 9.49 -8.86 -7.96
CA PHE A 115 8.13 -8.37 -8.22
C PHE A 115 7.90 -8.21 -9.73
N VAL A 116 8.81 -7.52 -10.42
CA VAL A 116 8.72 -7.22 -11.84
C VAL A 116 8.68 -8.51 -12.67
N LYS A 117 9.54 -9.47 -12.36
CA LYS A 117 9.54 -10.78 -13.05
C LYS A 117 8.27 -11.59 -12.80
N ALA A 118 7.67 -11.46 -11.62
CA ALA A 118 6.46 -12.21 -11.25
C ALA A 118 5.19 -11.63 -11.88
N LEU A 119 5.07 -10.30 -12.00
CA LEU A 119 3.83 -9.65 -12.44
C LEU A 119 3.85 -9.16 -13.89
N ILE A 120 5.02 -8.86 -14.46
CA ILE A 120 5.10 -8.20 -15.75
C ILE A 120 5.58 -9.18 -16.82
N SER A 121 4.79 -9.32 -17.89
CA SER A 121 5.11 -10.26 -18.96
C SER A 121 6.47 -9.95 -19.61
N PRO A 122 7.23 -10.97 -20.06
CA PRO A 122 8.48 -10.76 -20.79
C PRO A 122 8.32 -9.90 -22.05
N LYS A 123 7.14 -9.93 -22.69
CA LYS A 123 6.84 -9.08 -23.86
C LYS A 123 6.80 -7.60 -23.45
N THR A 124 6.12 -7.28 -22.35
CA THR A 124 6.01 -5.92 -21.82
C THR A 124 7.37 -5.41 -21.35
N LEU A 125 8.16 -6.23 -20.66
CA LEU A 125 9.53 -5.88 -20.24
C LEU A 125 10.44 -5.58 -21.44
N ARG A 126 10.32 -6.35 -22.53
CA ARG A 126 11.04 -6.03 -23.78
C ARG A 126 10.60 -4.69 -24.37
N GLY A 127 9.32 -4.34 -24.25
CA GLY A 127 8.79 -3.03 -24.66
C GLY A 127 9.40 -1.88 -23.86
N LEU A 128 9.48 -2.02 -22.53
CA LEU A 128 10.16 -1.07 -21.64
C LEU A 128 11.65 -0.94 -22.00
N LYS A 129 12.36 -2.05 -22.17
CA LYS A 129 13.79 -2.05 -22.55
C LYS A 129 14.05 -1.37 -23.90
N LYS A 130 13.15 -1.55 -24.86
CA LYS A 130 13.20 -0.89 -26.18
C LYS A 130 12.65 0.54 -26.17
N ARG A 131 12.17 1.03 -25.02
CA ARG A 131 11.49 2.33 -24.85
C ARG A 131 10.27 2.53 -25.77
N THR A 132 9.67 1.43 -26.25
CA THR A 132 8.38 1.50 -26.97
C THR A 132 7.20 1.57 -26.01
N ILE A 133 7.45 1.28 -24.73
CA ILE A 133 6.56 1.51 -23.59
C ILE A 133 7.41 2.31 -22.59
N LEU A 134 6.85 3.38 -22.02
CA LEU A 134 7.56 4.23 -21.05
C LEU A 134 7.20 3.90 -19.60
N SER A 135 5.97 3.48 -19.36
CA SER A 135 5.49 3.05 -18.06
C SER A 135 4.34 2.06 -18.22
N ILE A 136 4.09 1.32 -17.15
CA ILE A 136 2.96 0.40 -17.02
C ILE A 136 2.40 0.50 -15.59
N SER A 137 1.11 0.24 -15.47
CA SER A 137 0.46 0.10 -14.17
C SER A 137 -0.55 -1.04 -14.21
N GLY A 138 -0.88 -1.57 -13.04
CA GLY A 138 -1.87 -2.63 -12.94
C GLY A 138 -2.27 -2.94 -11.50
N LYS A 139 -3.44 -3.56 -11.34
CA LYS A 139 -3.86 -4.10 -10.05
C LYS A 139 -3.11 -5.39 -9.75
N ALA A 140 -2.80 -5.58 -8.47
CA ALA A 140 -2.08 -6.75 -7.99
C ALA A 140 -2.43 -7.04 -6.53
N VAL A 141 -2.40 -8.32 -6.19
CA VAL A 141 -2.42 -8.81 -4.82
C VAL A 141 -1.13 -9.58 -4.61
N VAL A 142 -0.35 -9.19 -3.60
CA VAL A 142 0.96 -9.80 -3.35
C VAL A 142 1.15 -10.12 -1.88
N ILE A 143 1.97 -11.13 -1.62
CA ILE A 143 2.45 -11.46 -0.29
C ILE A 143 3.75 -10.69 -0.07
N ALA A 144 3.78 -9.87 0.97
CA ALA A 144 4.91 -9.08 1.40
C ALA A 144 5.41 -9.51 2.78
N ALA A 145 6.66 -9.17 3.09
CA ALA A 145 7.31 -9.47 4.37
C ALA A 145 8.33 -8.39 4.77
N ASN A 146 8.87 -8.49 5.98
CA ASN A 146 9.96 -7.63 6.47
C ASN A 146 9.64 -6.13 6.31
N TYR A 147 8.47 -5.71 6.77
CA TYR A 147 8.00 -4.34 6.62
C TYR A 147 8.90 -3.37 7.39
N ARG A 148 9.16 -2.20 6.80
CA ARG A 148 9.99 -1.15 7.38
C ARG A 148 9.34 0.20 7.18
N ILE A 149 9.50 1.04 8.18
CA ILE A 149 9.17 2.46 8.11
C ILE A 149 10.47 3.25 8.30
N SER A 150 10.75 4.18 7.39
CA SER A 150 11.93 5.05 7.43
C SER A 150 11.58 6.48 7.06
N VAL A 151 12.59 7.35 7.06
CA VAL A 151 12.54 8.69 6.46
C VAL A 151 13.59 8.73 5.36
N GLU A 152 13.20 9.21 4.18
CA GLU A 152 14.10 9.47 3.07
C GLU A 152 13.81 10.88 2.53
N CYS A 153 14.83 11.72 2.43
CA CYS A 153 14.69 13.13 2.00
C CYS A 153 13.58 13.89 2.75
N ASP A 154 13.46 13.68 4.06
CA ASP A 154 12.39 14.21 4.92
C ASP A 154 10.97 13.71 4.62
N TYR A 155 10.78 12.72 3.75
CA TYR A 155 9.50 12.06 3.49
C TYR A 155 9.38 10.72 4.21
N PRO A 156 8.19 10.36 4.71
CA PRO A 156 7.94 9.03 5.27
C PRO A 156 8.01 7.97 4.16
N THR A 157 8.91 7.01 4.29
CA THR A 157 9.06 5.92 3.33
C THR A 157 8.65 4.61 3.96
N TYR A 158 7.84 3.84 3.23
CA TYR A 158 7.39 2.51 3.64
C TYR A 158 7.96 1.49 2.66
N SER A 159 8.60 0.45 3.18
CA SER A 159 9.19 -0.58 2.33
C SER A 159 8.99 -1.99 2.85
N ALA A 160 8.90 -2.94 1.92
CA ALA A 160 8.76 -4.35 2.22
C ALA A 160 9.62 -5.21 1.29
N SER A 161 9.72 -6.49 1.60
CA SER A 161 10.22 -7.51 0.68
C SER A 161 9.02 -8.17 0.00
N PHE A 162 9.05 -8.22 -1.33
CA PHE A 162 8.12 -9.02 -2.11
C PHE A 162 8.44 -10.51 -1.89
N VAL A 163 7.41 -11.31 -1.66
CA VAL A 163 7.54 -12.77 -1.46
C VAL A 163 6.92 -13.54 -2.61
N ALA A 164 5.67 -13.22 -2.98
CA ALA A 164 4.97 -13.86 -4.09
C ALA A 164 3.82 -12.98 -4.59
N ALA A 165 3.41 -13.17 -5.84
CA ALA A 165 2.13 -12.66 -6.33
C ALA A 165 1.04 -13.68 -6.02
N GLU A 166 -0.09 -13.24 -5.49
CA GLU A 166 -1.28 -14.07 -5.50
C GLU A 166 -1.76 -14.13 -6.95
N ARG A 167 -1.81 -15.34 -7.52
CA ARG A 167 -2.54 -15.52 -8.76
C ARG A 167 -4.03 -15.41 -8.39
N PRO A 168 -4.83 -14.58 -9.05
CA PRO A 168 -6.27 -14.67 -8.87
C PRO A 168 -6.68 -16.11 -9.18
N GLU A 169 -7.28 -16.80 -8.20
CA GLU A 169 -8.05 -18.00 -8.50
C GLU A 169 -9.22 -17.56 -9.39
N ALA A 170 -9.04 -17.76 -10.70
CA ALA A 170 -9.96 -17.41 -11.79
C ALA A 170 -10.03 -15.92 -12.21
N LEU A 171 -9.56 -15.66 -13.43
CA LEU A 171 -10.11 -14.59 -14.26
C LEU A 171 -11.56 -14.97 -14.61
N LEU A 172 -12.54 -14.29 -14.01
CA LEU A 172 -13.91 -14.33 -14.51
C LEU A 172 -13.96 -13.54 -15.82
N VAL A 173 -13.77 -14.23 -16.94
CA VAL A 173 -14.03 -13.68 -18.28
C VAL A 173 -15.54 -13.68 -18.49
N SER A 174 -16.17 -12.52 -18.29
CA SER A 174 -17.55 -12.29 -18.69
C SER A 174 -17.59 -11.74 -20.12
N HIS A 175 -18.41 -12.34 -20.97
CA HIS A 175 -18.80 -11.76 -22.26
C HIS A 175 -20.11 -10.94 -22.13
N ALA A 176 -20.67 -10.83 -20.93
CA ALA A 176 -21.82 -9.98 -20.69
C ALA A 176 -21.37 -8.52 -20.68
N LEU A 177 -22.15 -7.66 -21.34
CA LEU A 177 -22.03 -6.22 -21.20
C LEU A 177 -22.32 -5.86 -19.74
N ILE A 178 -21.57 -4.91 -19.18
CA ILE A 178 -21.95 -4.27 -17.90
C ILE A 178 -23.27 -3.55 -18.21
N GLU A 179 -24.39 -4.10 -17.74
CA GLU A 179 -25.64 -3.37 -17.81
C GLU A 179 -25.46 -2.07 -17.01
N PRO A 180 -25.79 -0.90 -17.56
CA PRO A 180 -25.89 0.29 -16.75
C PRO A 180 -27.02 0.03 -15.76
N GLY A 181 -26.68 -0.14 -14.48
CA GLY A 181 -27.66 -0.25 -13.41
C GLY A 181 -28.57 0.97 -13.43
N GLY A 182 -29.76 0.79 -13.99
CA GLY A 182 -30.81 1.78 -14.10
C GLY A 182 -31.90 1.49 -13.06
N CYS A 183 -32.17 2.53 -12.28
CA CYS A 183 -33.13 2.70 -11.17
C CYS A 183 -32.65 2.22 -9.79
#